data_AF-A0A1G9RNQ9-F1
#
_entry.id   AF-A0A1G9RNQ9-F1
#
_cell.length_a   1.000
_cell.length_b   1.000
_cell.length_c   1.000
_cell.angle_alpha   90.00
_cell.angle_beta   90.00
_cell.angle_gamma   90.00
#
_symmetry.space_group_name_H-M   'P 1'
#
loop_
_entity.id
_entity.type
_entity.pdbx_description
1 polymer ?
#
loop_
_entity_poly.entity_id
_entity_poly.type
_entity_poly.pdbx_seq_one_letter_code
_entity_poly.pdbx_strand_id
1 'polypeptide(L)'
;MEYINLTNEQLEKFSGHFRNDDRNYGRKIYVQNDTLRYFRSEGNESSLAPVSPKKFKMLGVNDDVIIKFSKSNDQRQMIVLINDAEPIIYDEFTPPSNSLSSLEEFTGEYFSPELSTTYKAIIKDNKLTFTHYRSEDFPVSVVKSDMFREGYYTFKFERNDKQQITGFRISSERVNNLWFKKIIN
;
A
#
# COMPACT_ATOMS: atom_id res chain seq x y z
N MET A 1 30.50 6.12 8.18
CA MET A 1 30.20 6.24 6.73
C MET A 1 30.08 7.71 6.42
N GLU A 2 30.61 8.16 5.28
CA GLU A 2 30.38 9.51 4.77
C GLU A 2 29.15 9.53 3.88
N TYR A 3 28.40 10.63 3.91
CA TYR A 3 27.24 10.86 3.05
C TYR A 3 27.65 11.74 1.87
N ILE A 4 27.03 11.50 0.72
CA ILE A 4 27.16 12.34 -0.47
C ILE A 4 25.88 13.12 -0.71
N ASN A 5 25.99 14.23 -1.41
CA ASN A 5 24.82 14.98 -1.87
C ASN A 5 24.42 14.50 -3.26
N LEU A 6 23.13 14.24 -3.44
CA LEU A 6 22.50 14.01 -4.74
C LEU A 6 21.44 15.10 -4.96
N THR A 7 21.30 15.58 -6.19
CA THR A 7 20.22 16.51 -6.54
C THR A 7 18.87 15.82 -6.53
N ASN A 8 17.78 16.57 -6.41
CA ASN A 8 16.43 16.01 -6.51
C ASN A 8 16.23 15.23 -7.81
N GLU A 9 16.73 15.71 -8.94
CA GLU A 9 16.66 15.00 -10.21
C GLU A 9 17.39 13.65 -10.17
N GLN A 10 18.53 13.57 -9.47
CA GLN A 10 19.24 12.31 -9.27
C GLN A 10 18.49 11.38 -8.31
N LEU A 11 17.88 11.91 -7.26
CA LEU A 11 17.09 11.14 -6.29
C LEU A 11 15.81 10.57 -6.92
N GLU A 12 15.13 11.34 -7.76
CA GLU A 12 13.88 10.93 -8.42
C GLU A 12 14.04 9.69 -9.31
N LYS A 13 15.26 9.39 -9.76
CA LYS A 13 15.56 8.16 -10.52
C LYS A 13 15.34 6.88 -9.70
N PHE A 14 15.27 6.99 -8.37
CA PHE A 14 15.01 5.91 -7.43
C PHE A 14 13.56 5.86 -6.93
N SER A 15 12.76 6.89 -7.22
CA SER A 15 11.34 6.90 -6.89
C SER A 15 10.60 5.78 -7.62
N GLY A 16 9.67 5.13 -6.92
CA GLY A 16 8.94 3.99 -7.46
C GLY A 16 8.21 3.19 -6.38
N HIS A 17 7.50 2.15 -6.81
CA HIS A 17 6.89 1.17 -5.91
C HIS A 17 7.59 -0.17 -6.08
N PHE A 18 7.91 -0.80 -4.96
CA PHE A 18 8.70 -2.02 -4.90
C PHE A 18 7.96 -3.06 -4.05
N ARG A 19 7.87 -4.30 -4.52
CA ARG A 19 7.18 -5.38 -3.81
C ARG A 19 8.10 -6.59 -3.65
N ASN A 20 8.02 -7.22 -2.49
CA ASN A 20 8.57 -8.54 -2.27
C ASN A 20 7.39 -9.53 -2.26
N ASP A 21 7.35 -10.42 -3.26
CA ASP A 21 6.21 -11.31 -3.49
C ASP A 21 6.10 -12.40 -2.42
N ASP A 22 7.24 -12.89 -1.91
CA ASP A 22 7.28 -13.91 -0.85
C ASP A 22 6.66 -13.43 0.47
N ARG A 23 6.78 -12.14 0.77
CA ARG A 23 6.31 -11.54 2.03
C ARG A 23 5.07 -10.66 1.90
N ASN A 24 4.58 -10.46 0.68
CA ASN A 24 3.44 -9.60 0.35
C ASN A 24 3.55 -8.17 0.94
N TYR A 25 4.77 -7.61 0.92
CA TYR A 25 5.07 -6.26 1.42
C TYR A 25 5.43 -5.32 0.28
N GLY A 26 4.78 -4.15 0.25
CA GLY A 26 5.12 -3.04 -0.64
C GLY A 26 5.93 -1.96 0.06
N ARG A 27 6.77 -1.26 -0.71
CA ARG A 27 7.46 -0.03 -0.32
C ARG A 27 7.27 1.01 -1.40
N LYS A 28 6.99 2.23 -0.99
CA LYS A 28 7.03 3.39 -1.87
C LYS A 28 8.30 4.18 -1.57
N ILE A 29 9.04 4.49 -2.62
CA ILE A 29 10.19 5.38 -2.58
C ILE A 29 9.79 6.66 -3.31
N TYR A 30 10.00 7.81 -2.67
CA TYR A 30 9.72 9.12 -3.27
C TYR A 30 10.62 10.20 -2.68
N VAL A 31 10.78 11.31 -3.40
CA VAL A 31 11.48 12.48 -2.87
C VAL A 31 10.50 13.36 -2.09
N GLN A 32 10.89 13.76 -0.90
CA GLN A 32 10.23 14.80 -0.14
C GLN A 32 11.26 15.85 0.23
N ASN A 33 11.04 17.09 -0.23
CA ASN A 33 11.99 18.18 -0.15
C ASN A 33 13.30 17.85 -0.89
N ASP A 34 14.34 17.45 -0.17
CA ASP A 34 15.69 17.11 -0.65
C ASP A 34 16.11 15.68 -0.29
N THR A 35 15.18 14.89 0.26
CA THR A 35 15.48 13.61 0.89
C THR A 35 14.61 12.51 0.29
N LEU A 36 15.21 11.36 -0.01
CA LEU A 36 14.50 10.17 -0.43
C LEU A 36 13.81 9.52 0.79
N ARG A 37 12.53 9.21 0.67
CA ARG A 37 11.69 8.63 1.73
C ARG A 37 11.47 7.15 1.47
N TYR A 38 11.65 6.35 2.51
CA TYR A 38 11.30 4.93 2.54
C TYR A 38 9.94 4.78 3.24
N PHE A 39 8.87 4.66 2.47
CA PHE A 39 7.50 4.62 2.99
C PHE A 39 6.97 3.20 3.10
N ARG A 40 6.49 2.85 4.30
CA ARG A 40 5.88 1.54 4.61
C ARG A 40 4.36 1.68 4.72
N SER A 41 3.91 2.69 5.45
CA SER A 41 2.51 3.08 5.62
C SER A 41 2.43 4.52 6.10
N GLU A 42 1.23 5.08 6.17
CA GLU A 42 1.01 6.39 6.79
C GLU A 42 1.57 6.41 8.22
N GLY A 43 2.27 7.48 8.59
CA GLY A 43 2.96 7.61 9.87
C GLY A 43 4.18 6.70 10.05
N ASN A 44 4.53 5.85 9.07
CA ASN A 44 5.65 4.93 9.14
C ASN A 44 6.53 5.01 7.89
N GLU A 45 7.46 5.94 7.94
CA GLU A 45 8.48 6.15 6.92
C GLU A 45 9.82 6.56 7.53
N SER A 46 10.89 6.44 6.76
CA SER A 46 12.24 6.78 7.21
C SER A 46 13.00 7.55 6.12
N SER A 47 13.89 8.46 6.53
CA SER A 47 14.79 9.15 5.61
C SER A 47 15.88 8.21 5.09
N LEU A 48 16.25 8.37 3.83
CA LEU A 48 17.37 7.68 3.20
C LEU A 48 18.48 8.67 2.84
N ALA A 49 19.62 8.56 3.52
CA ALA A 49 20.79 9.38 3.23
C ALA A 49 21.68 8.70 2.17
N PRO A 50 22.14 9.42 1.13
CA PRO A 50 22.98 8.81 0.11
C PRO A 50 24.38 8.53 0.66
N VAL A 51 24.85 7.30 0.49
CA VAL A 51 26.24 6.90 0.80
C VAL A 51 27.05 6.73 -0.50
N SER A 52 26.37 6.38 -1.59
CA SER A 52 26.92 6.40 -2.95
C SER A 52 25.78 6.58 -3.96
N PRO A 53 26.04 6.75 -5.27
CA PRO A 53 24.99 7.06 -6.25
C PRO A 53 23.80 6.09 -6.30
N LYS A 54 23.94 4.84 -5.82
CA LYS A 54 22.84 3.84 -5.78
C LYS A 54 22.70 3.15 -4.42
N LYS A 55 23.34 3.69 -3.37
CA LYS A 55 23.38 3.10 -2.03
C LYS A 55 23.01 4.16 -1.00
N PHE A 56 22.06 3.81 -0.14
CA PHE A 56 21.51 4.71 0.86
C PHE A 56 21.54 4.05 2.23
N LYS A 57 21.70 4.86 3.27
CA LYS A 57 21.58 4.48 4.67
C LYS A 57 20.22 4.97 5.18
N MET A 58 19.46 4.11 5.83
CA MET A 58 18.26 4.52 6.54
C MET A 58 18.63 5.25 7.83
N LEU A 59 18.01 6.40 8.07
CA LEU A 59 18.21 7.20 9.27
C LEU A 59 17.06 6.99 10.27
N GLY A 60 17.33 7.24 11.55
CA GLY A 60 16.30 7.24 12.61
C GLY A 60 15.79 5.84 12.98
N VAL A 61 16.60 4.80 12.74
CA VAL A 61 16.31 3.41 13.11
C VAL A 61 17.46 2.85 13.94
N ASN A 62 17.16 1.86 14.80
CA ASN A 62 18.16 1.24 15.68
C ASN A 62 19.10 0.28 14.92
N ASP A 63 18.60 -0.36 13.86
CA ASP A 63 19.37 -1.30 13.05
C ASP A 63 20.25 -0.62 11.99
N ASP A 64 21.32 -1.29 11.57
CA ASP A 64 22.05 -0.90 10.38
C ASP A 64 21.28 -1.30 9.12
N VAL A 65 20.48 -0.37 8.58
CA VAL A 65 19.70 -0.61 7.37
C VAL A 65 20.29 0.11 6.16
N ILE A 66 20.68 -0.67 5.15
CA ILE A 66 21.22 -0.20 3.87
C ILE A 66 20.26 -0.55 2.74
N ILE A 67 19.98 0.42 1.88
CA ILE A 67 19.15 0.27 0.68
C ILE A 67 20.07 0.39 -0.53
N LYS A 68 20.00 -0.57 -1.46
CA LYS A 68 20.70 -0.53 -2.74
C LYS A 68 19.70 -0.63 -3.89
N PHE A 69 19.90 0.16 -4.93
CA PHE A 69 19.13 0.06 -6.16
C PHE A 69 19.97 -0.59 -7.25
N SER A 70 19.41 -1.61 -7.90
CA SER A 70 20.08 -2.36 -8.97
C SER A 70 19.10 -2.75 -10.07
N LYS A 71 19.57 -3.52 -11.06
CA LYS A 71 18.72 -4.14 -12.07
C LYS A 71 19.05 -5.63 -12.14
N SER A 72 18.03 -6.45 -12.32
CA SER A 72 18.13 -7.88 -12.63
C SER A 72 17.20 -8.18 -13.80
N ASN A 73 17.68 -8.81 -14.88
CA ASN A 73 16.90 -9.07 -16.10
C ASN A 73 16.13 -7.83 -16.62
N ASP A 74 16.81 -6.68 -16.67
CA ASP A 74 16.27 -5.36 -17.01
C ASP A 74 15.17 -4.78 -16.08
N GLN A 75 14.71 -5.55 -15.09
CA GLN A 75 13.81 -5.08 -14.05
C GLN A 75 14.58 -4.35 -12.95
N ARG A 76 14.11 -3.16 -12.54
CA ARG A 76 14.69 -2.44 -11.40
C ARG A 76 14.34 -3.16 -10.10
N GLN A 77 15.33 -3.23 -9.21
CA GLN A 77 15.20 -3.85 -7.90
C GLN A 77 15.68 -2.91 -6.81
N MET A 78 15.01 -2.98 -5.67
CA MET A 78 15.46 -2.41 -4.41
C MET A 78 15.86 -3.55 -3.47
N ILE A 79 17.11 -3.52 -3.00
CA ILE A 79 17.68 -4.50 -2.08
C ILE A 79 17.84 -3.86 -0.72
N VAL A 80 17.29 -4.48 0.32
CA VAL A 80 17.38 -4.01 1.70
C VAL A 80 18.24 -4.98 2.49
N LEU A 81 19.29 -4.46 3.13
CA LEU A 81 20.20 -5.18 4.02
C LEU A 81 19.95 -4.66 5.44
N ILE A 82 19.73 -5.56 6.39
CA ILE A 82 19.49 -5.24 7.80
C ILE A 82 20.55 -5.95 8.62
N ASN A 83 21.48 -5.20 9.20
CA ASN A 83 22.66 -5.74 9.88
C ASN A 83 23.36 -6.75 8.95
N ASP A 84 23.67 -7.95 9.45
CA ASP A 84 24.31 -9.04 8.71
C ASP A 84 23.31 -10.10 8.17
N ALA A 85 22.03 -9.76 8.10
CA ALA A 85 20.99 -10.67 7.61
C ALA A 85 21.00 -10.82 6.08
N GLU A 86 20.36 -11.89 5.60
CA GLU A 86 20.15 -12.12 4.17
C GLU A 86 19.41 -10.94 3.49
N PRO A 87 19.79 -10.57 2.26
CA PRO A 87 19.17 -9.45 1.55
C PRO A 87 17.68 -9.68 1.29
N ILE A 88 16.88 -8.66 1.53
CA ILE A 88 15.47 -8.65 1.12
C ILE A 88 15.37 -7.93 -0.22
N ILE A 89 14.97 -8.66 -1.25
CA ILE A 89 14.85 -8.17 -2.62
C ILE A 89 13.41 -7.74 -2.89
N TYR A 90 13.24 -6.55 -3.44
CA TYR A 90 11.95 -6.06 -3.91
C TYR A 90 12.05 -5.72 -5.39
N ASP A 91 11.11 -6.24 -6.17
CA ASP A 91 10.99 -5.94 -7.58
C ASP A 91 10.15 -4.68 -7.76
N GLU A 92 10.57 -3.81 -8.67
CA GLU A 92 9.73 -2.69 -9.08
C GLU A 92 8.46 -3.22 -9.72
N PHE A 93 7.34 -2.61 -9.33
CA PHE A 93 6.06 -2.82 -9.96
C PHE A 93 5.38 -1.48 -10.18
N THR A 94 4.60 -1.39 -11.24
CA THR A 94 3.61 -0.32 -11.35
C THR A 94 2.41 -0.76 -10.53
N PRO A 95 2.09 -0.09 -9.41
CA PRO A 95 0.81 -0.33 -8.78
C PRO A 95 -0.25 -0.09 -9.85
N PRO A 96 -1.27 -0.95 -9.96
CA PRO A 96 -2.35 -0.73 -10.92
C PRO A 96 -2.77 0.72 -10.76
N SER A 97 -2.84 1.45 -11.89
CA SER A 97 -2.98 2.89 -11.86
C SER A 97 -4.02 3.21 -10.82
N ASN A 98 -3.60 3.95 -9.80
CA ASN A 98 -4.53 4.71 -9.02
C ASN A 98 -5.08 5.78 -9.98
N SER A 99 -5.83 5.40 -11.02
CA SER A 99 -7.20 5.88 -11.02
C SER A 99 -7.72 5.37 -9.67
N LEU A 100 -7.51 6.20 -8.65
CA LEU A 100 -8.57 6.47 -7.74
C LEU A 100 -9.74 6.79 -8.69
N SER A 101 -10.48 5.78 -9.13
CA SER A 101 -11.91 5.84 -8.92
C SER A 101 -12.02 6.40 -7.51
N SER A 102 -12.42 7.68 -7.39
CA SER A 102 -12.26 8.40 -6.13
C SER A 102 -12.78 7.50 -5.02
N LEU A 103 -12.20 7.53 -3.82
CA LEU A 103 -12.68 6.69 -2.70
C LEU A 103 -14.21 6.83 -2.53
N GLU A 104 -14.74 7.98 -2.95
CA GLU A 104 -16.13 8.35 -3.14
C GLU A 104 -16.96 7.31 -3.89
N GLU A 105 -16.45 6.67 -4.96
CA GLU A 105 -17.16 5.61 -5.69
C GLU A 105 -17.45 4.38 -4.83
N PHE A 106 -16.57 4.09 -3.88
CA PHE A 106 -16.72 2.99 -2.93
C PHE A 106 -17.55 3.39 -1.70
N THR A 107 -17.88 4.66 -1.51
CA THR A 107 -18.77 5.08 -0.43
C THR A 107 -20.21 4.62 -0.66
N GLY A 108 -20.95 4.46 0.43
CA GLY A 108 -22.35 4.04 0.41
C GLY A 108 -22.67 3.03 1.50
N GLU A 109 -23.89 2.51 1.47
CA GLU A 109 -24.35 1.47 2.37
C GLU A 109 -24.30 0.11 1.70
N TYR A 110 -23.90 -0.90 2.46
CA TYR A 110 -23.65 -2.24 1.97
C TYR A 110 -24.30 -3.26 2.90
N PHE A 111 -25.29 -4.00 2.37
CA PHE A 111 -26.07 -4.98 3.12
C PHE A 111 -25.62 -6.40 2.82
N SER A 112 -25.40 -7.20 3.86
CA SER A 112 -25.26 -8.64 3.74
C SER A 112 -26.56 -9.34 4.13
N PRO A 113 -27.22 -10.06 3.20
CA PRO A 113 -28.37 -10.90 3.53
C PRO A 113 -28.03 -12.00 4.55
N GLU A 114 -26.82 -12.55 4.45
CA GLU A 114 -26.34 -13.64 5.31
C GLU A 114 -26.21 -13.21 6.77
N LEU A 115 -25.67 -12.01 7.00
CA LEU A 115 -25.54 -11.46 8.36
C LEU A 115 -26.74 -10.60 8.78
N SER A 116 -27.69 -10.34 7.87
CA SER A 116 -28.80 -9.40 8.07
C SER A 116 -28.34 -8.05 8.65
N THR A 117 -27.25 -7.51 8.10
CA THR A 117 -26.60 -6.30 8.61
C THR A 117 -26.13 -5.38 7.49
N THR A 118 -26.08 -4.09 7.78
CA THR A 118 -25.62 -3.05 6.87
C THR A 118 -24.40 -2.36 7.44
N TYR A 119 -23.32 -2.29 6.66
CA TYR A 119 -22.16 -1.45 6.94
C TYR A 119 -22.19 -0.23 6.05
N LYS A 120 -21.69 0.91 6.55
CA LYS A 120 -21.55 2.14 5.77
C LYS A 120 -20.08 2.40 5.49
N ALA A 121 -19.73 2.58 4.22
CA ALA A 121 -18.38 3.01 3.82
C ALA A 121 -18.36 4.54 3.66
N ILE A 122 -17.48 5.20 4.40
CA ILE A 122 -17.29 6.66 4.37
C ILE A 122 -15.81 7.00 4.13
N ILE A 123 -15.53 8.25 3.76
CA ILE A 123 -14.17 8.78 3.78
C ILE A 123 -13.93 9.45 5.13
N LYS A 124 -12.89 9.00 5.83
CA LYS A 124 -12.42 9.55 7.10
C LYS A 124 -10.90 9.57 7.05
N ASP A 125 -10.28 10.72 7.32
CA ASP A 125 -8.82 10.91 7.26
C ASP A 125 -8.20 10.41 5.94
N ASN A 126 -8.81 10.77 4.80
CA ASN A 126 -8.43 10.34 3.45
C ASN A 126 -8.37 8.82 3.23
N LYS A 127 -9.08 8.03 4.06
CA LYS A 127 -9.22 6.58 3.92
C LYS A 127 -10.68 6.17 3.79
N LEU A 128 -10.91 5.10 3.03
CA LEU A 128 -12.19 4.41 3.05
C LEU A 128 -12.32 3.68 4.39
N THR A 129 -13.34 4.03 5.16
CA THR A 129 -13.59 3.52 6.50
C THR A 129 -14.98 2.91 6.54
N PHE A 130 -15.08 1.68 7.01
CA PHE A 130 -16.36 1.03 7.25
C PHE A 130 -16.82 1.31 8.68
N THR A 131 -18.07 1.70 8.81
CA THR A 131 -18.71 2.01 10.09
C THR A 131 -19.95 1.14 10.28
N HIS A 132 -20.22 0.79 11.53
CA HIS A 132 -21.37 0.00 11.95
C HIS A 132 -21.77 0.40 13.35
N TYR A 133 -23.06 0.50 13.65
CA TYR A 133 -23.53 0.99 14.95
C TYR A 133 -23.16 0.11 16.16
N ARG A 134 -22.78 -1.16 15.94
CA ARG A 134 -22.35 -2.10 17.01
C ARG A 134 -20.87 -2.44 16.97
N SER A 135 -20.11 -1.93 16.00
CA SER A 135 -18.70 -2.28 15.81
C SER A 135 -17.85 -1.03 15.72
N GLU A 136 -16.57 -1.15 16.06
CA GLU A 136 -15.63 -0.05 15.84
C GLU A 136 -15.48 0.24 14.34
N ASP A 137 -15.23 1.51 14.02
CA ASP A 137 -14.85 1.94 12.68
C ASP A 137 -13.54 1.24 12.28
N PHE A 138 -13.49 0.65 11.09
CA PHE A 138 -12.24 0.06 10.59
C PHE A 138 -11.85 0.64 9.22
N PRO A 139 -10.66 1.26 9.11
CA PRO A 139 -10.15 1.77 7.84
C PRO A 139 -9.57 0.63 7.00
N VAL A 140 -9.80 0.68 5.68
CA VAL A 140 -9.23 -0.27 4.73
C VAL A 140 -8.21 0.42 3.82
N SER A 141 -7.13 -0.28 3.50
CA SER A 141 -6.09 0.21 2.60
C SER A 141 -6.20 -0.42 1.22
N VAL A 142 -6.05 0.37 0.16
CA VAL A 142 -6.00 -0.14 -1.21
C VAL A 142 -4.79 -1.05 -1.37
N VAL A 143 -4.99 -2.24 -1.93
CA VAL A 143 -3.92 -3.19 -2.29
C VAL A 143 -3.76 -3.26 -3.81
N LYS A 144 -4.86 -3.24 -4.55
CA LYS A 144 -4.92 -3.10 -6.02
C LYS A 144 -6.29 -2.55 -6.41
N SER A 145 -6.50 -2.29 -7.71
CA SER A 145 -7.82 -1.90 -8.24
C SER A 145 -8.93 -2.78 -7.68
N ASP A 146 -9.96 -2.14 -7.12
CA ASP A 146 -11.13 -2.74 -6.49
C ASP A 146 -10.81 -3.75 -5.36
N MET A 147 -9.59 -3.75 -4.81
CA MET A 147 -9.20 -4.63 -3.72
C MET A 147 -8.55 -3.86 -2.57
N PHE A 148 -9.12 -4.02 -1.40
CA PHE A 148 -8.69 -3.38 -0.17
C PHE A 148 -8.39 -4.42 0.92
N ARG A 149 -7.69 -3.99 1.96
CA ARG A 149 -7.30 -4.86 3.08
C ARG A 149 -7.32 -4.12 4.41
N GLU A 150 -7.71 -4.86 5.45
CA GLU A 150 -7.56 -4.50 6.86
C GLU A 150 -7.10 -5.79 7.57
N GLY A 151 -5.92 -5.76 8.21
CA GLY A 151 -5.30 -6.95 8.81
C GLY A 151 -5.31 -8.19 7.89
N TYR A 152 -6.03 -9.23 8.31
CA TYR A 152 -6.19 -10.49 7.57
C TYR A 152 -7.43 -10.53 6.65
N TYR A 153 -8.25 -9.49 6.65
CA TYR A 153 -9.45 -9.38 5.83
C TYR A 153 -9.13 -8.75 4.48
N THR A 154 -9.56 -9.41 3.41
CA THR A 154 -9.52 -8.90 2.03
C THR A 154 -10.91 -8.50 1.60
N PHE A 155 -11.04 -7.29 1.04
CA PHE A 155 -12.26 -6.73 0.50
C PHE A 155 -12.11 -6.63 -1.01
N LYS A 156 -12.95 -7.33 -1.76
CA LYS A 156 -12.95 -7.29 -3.23
C LYS A 156 -14.26 -6.68 -3.70
N PHE A 157 -14.20 -5.45 -4.19
CA PHE A 157 -15.33 -4.78 -4.80
C PHE A 157 -15.64 -5.39 -6.17
N GLU A 158 -16.93 -5.41 -6.50
CA GLU A 158 -17.43 -5.91 -7.78
C GLU A 158 -18.17 -4.77 -8.50
N ARG A 159 -18.02 -4.71 -9.82
CA ARG A 159 -18.65 -3.73 -10.70
C ARG A 159 -19.60 -4.41 -11.68
N ASN A 160 -20.63 -3.69 -12.11
CA ASN A 160 -21.46 -4.11 -13.24
C ASN A 160 -20.83 -3.72 -14.59
N ASP A 161 -21.50 -4.07 -15.69
CA ASP A 161 -21.06 -3.75 -17.07
C ASP A 161 -20.94 -2.24 -17.34
N LYS A 162 -21.58 -1.41 -16.51
CA LYS A 162 -21.51 0.06 -16.55
C LYS A 162 -20.41 0.63 -15.65
N GLN A 163 -19.50 -0.21 -15.14
CA GLN A 163 -18.39 0.15 -14.24
C GLN A 163 -18.84 0.69 -12.86
N GLN A 164 -20.09 0.46 -12.46
CA GLN A 164 -20.62 0.91 -11.17
C GLN A 164 -20.43 -0.17 -10.10
N ILE A 165 -20.00 0.23 -8.90
CA ILE A 165 -19.85 -0.67 -7.75
C ILE A 165 -21.21 -1.26 -7.36
N THR A 166 -21.32 -2.59 -7.40
CA THR A 166 -22.54 -3.33 -7.02
C THR A 166 -22.47 -3.90 -5.60
N GLY A 167 -21.27 -3.97 -5.03
CA GLY A 167 -21.01 -4.51 -3.70
C GLY A 167 -19.56 -4.92 -3.52
N PHE A 168 -19.29 -5.68 -2.46
CA PHE A 168 -17.99 -6.28 -2.22
C PHE A 168 -18.10 -7.65 -1.55
N ARG A 169 -17.04 -8.44 -1.71
CA ARG A 169 -16.79 -9.70 -0.99
C ARG A 169 -15.77 -9.45 0.11
N ILE A 170 -16.01 -9.96 1.31
CA ILE A 170 -15.01 -10.02 2.37
C ILE A 170 -14.55 -11.47 2.59
N SER A 171 -13.24 -11.66 2.70
CA SER A 171 -12.61 -12.96 2.96
C SER A 171 -11.50 -12.85 3.99
N SER A 172 -11.33 -13.90 4.79
CA SER A 172 -10.23 -14.16 5.73
C SER A 172 -10.02 -15.67 5.83
N GLU A 173 -9.22 -16.15 6.78
CA GLU A 173 -9.09 -17.58 7.05
C GLU A 173 -10.41 -18.22 7.52
N ARG A 174 -11.25 -17.46 8.24
CA ARG A 174 -12.51 -17.96 8.84
C ARG A 174 -13.76 -17.56 8.07
N VAL A 175 -13.65 -16.60 7.15
CA VAL A 175 -14.77 -16.06 6.38
C VAL A 175 -14.41 -16.18 4.91
N ASN A 176 -15.23 -16.82 4.09
CA ASN A 176 -14.92 -17.01 2.68
C ASN A 176 -15.98 -16.38 1.79
N ASN A 177 -15.61 -15.31 1.07
CA ASN A 177 -16.42 -14.65 0.06
C ASN A 177 -17.81 -14.19 0.56
N LEU A 178 -17.89 -13.72 1.81
CA LEU A 178 -19.12 -13.17 2.36
C LEU A 178 -19.52 -11.92 1.56
N TRP A 179 -20.75 -11.92 1.05
CA TRP A 179 -21.22 -10.87 0.15
C TRP A 179 -21.91 -9.73 0.89
N PHE A 180 -21.58 -8.52 0.44
CA PHE A 180 -22.23 -7.28 0.82
C PHE A 180 -22.67 -6.54 -0.44
N LYS A 181 -23.98 -6.44 -0.66
CA LYS A 181 -24.58 -5.74 -1.79
C LYS A 181 -24.64 -4.24 -1.50
N LYS A 182 -24.21 -3.41 -2.44
CA LYS A 182 -24.40 -1.95 -2.36
C LYS A 182 -25.89 -1.62 -2.45
N ILE A 183 -26.39 -0.88 -1.48
CA ILE A 183 -27.74 -0.32 -1.50
C ILE A 183 -27.69 0.97 -2.34
N ILE A 184 -28.55 1.04 -3.35
CA ILE A 184 -28.77 2.25 -4.12
C ILE A 184 -30.03 2.87 -3.53
N ASN A 185 -29.89 4.05 -2.91
CA ASN A 185 -31.03 4.90 -2.58
C ASN A 185 -31.45 5.71 -3.81
#